data_AF-A0A939WW60-F1
#
_entry.id   AF-A0A939WW60-F1
#
_cell.length_a   1.000
_cell.length_b   1.000
_cell.length_c   1.000
_cell.angle_alpha   90.00
_cell.angle_beta   90.00
_cell.angle_gamma   90.00
#
_symmetry.space_group_name_H-M   'P 1'
#
loop_
_entity.id
_entity.type
_entity.pdbx_description
1 polymer ?
#
loop_
_entity_poly.entity_id
_entity_poly.type
_entity_poly.pdbx_seq_one_letter_code
_entity_poly.pdbx_strand_id
1 'polypeptide(L)'
;MMDLSGFLPFNPLTDSGSIIPERPGNYIVTIQDINALPTLGHSIVTQEFRGQAIIYTGITQKNLYRRIWKNHIGSHAGSSTLRLTLGCLFGYTLIPRDKRVPNNGHVRFNTADERELRAWMKENLIFYILPNDAPKELESELIVKFNPPLNLSENENPVNQEFRSHITYLRGQKPWQG
;
A
#
# COMPACT_ATOMS: atom_id res chain seq x y z
N MET A 1 -13.71 -22.24 2.25
CA MET A 1 -12.50 -21.71 2.89
C MET A 1 -11.68 -21.06 1.79
N MET A 2 -11.30 -19.79 1.92
CA MET A 2 -10.47 -19.11 0.92
C MET A 2 -9.13 -19.83 0.74
N ASP A 3 -8.81 -20.24 -0.49
CA ASP A 3 -7.51 -20.83 -0.81
C ASP A 3 -6.45 -19.73 -0.89
N LEU A 4 -5.49 -19.80 0.02
CA LEU A 4 -4.37 -18.86 0.13
C LEU A 4 -3.07 -19.43 -0.45
N SER A 5 -3.07 -20.69 -0.89
CA SER A 5 -1.86 -21.36 -1.36
C SER A 5 -1.36 -20.80 -2.70
N GLY A 6 -2.28 -20.32 -3.56
CA GLY A 6 -1.98 -19.79 -4.90
C GLY A 6 -1.25 -18.44 -4.93
N PHE A 7 -1.02 -17.80 -3.79
CA PHE A 7 -0.28 -16.54 -3.73
C PHE A 7 1.23 -16.76 -3.97
N LEU A 8 1.78 -16.08 -4.98
CA LEU A 8 3.19 -16.14 -5.33
C LEU A 8 3.95 -14.97 -4.71
N PRO A 9 5.08 -15.19 -4.03
CA PRO A 9 5.88 -14.11 -3.47
C PRO A 9 6.55 -13.28 -4.58
N PHE A 10 6.73 -12.00 -4.31
CA PHE A 10 7.48 -11.05 -5.11
C PHE A 10 8.22 -10.09 -4.17
N ASN A 11 9.54 -10.17 -4.20
CA ASN A 11 10.44 -9.27 -3.51
C ASN A 11 10.91 -8.15 -4.45
N PRO A 12 10.43 -6.91 -4.30
CA PRO A 12 10.78 -5.79 -5.17
C PRO A 12 12.25 -5.35 -5.11
N LEU A 13 13.03 -5.83 -4.14
CA LEU A 13 14.47 -5.61 -4.05
C LEU A 13 15.25 -6.56 -4.97
N THR A 14 14.89 -7.85 -4.99
CA THR A 14 15.69 -8.90 -5.65
C THR A 14 15.07 -9.41 -6.95
N ASP A 15 13.75 -9.38 -7.06
CA ASP A 15 13.04 -10.01 -8.16
C ASP A 15 12.85 -9.04 -9.33
N SER A 16 12.90 -9.60 -10.54
CA SER A 16 12.51 -8.85 -11.74
C SER A 16 11.00 -8.66 -11.76
N GLY A 17 10.53 -7.43 -12.01
CA GLY A 17 9.11 -7.16 -12.20
C GLY A 17 8.44 -7.98 -13.31
N SER A 18 9.21 -8.58 -14.23
CA SER A 18 8.69 -9.47 -15.28
C SER A 18 8.05 -10.75 -14.76
N ILE A 19 8.27 -11.13 -13.50
CA ILE A 19 7.60 -12.30 -12.91
C ILE A 19 6.15 -12.00 -12.51
N ILE A 20 5.77 -10.73 -12.44
CA ILE A 20 4.41 -10.33 -12.07
C ILE A 20 3.49 -10.52 -13.28
N PRO A 21 2.39 -11.27 -13.15
CA PRO A 21 1.48 -11.52 -14.27
C PRO A 21 0.79 -10.26 -14.80
N GLU A 22 0.61 -10.19 -16.11
CA GLU A 22 -0.13 -9.12 -16.79
C GLU A 22 -1.65 -9.37 -16.81
N ARG A 23 -2.24 -9.71 -15.66
CA ARG A 23 -3.66 -10.05 -15.49
C ARG A 23 -4.31 -9.31 -14.32
N PRO A 24 -5.65 -9.26 -14.24
CA PRO A 24 -6.35 -8.87 -13.03
C PRO A 24 -5.98 -9.77 -11.83
N GLY A 25 -6.19 -9.26 -10.62
CA GLY A 25 -6.03 -10.05 -9.41
C GLY A 25 -5.82 -9.22 -8.15
N ASN A 26 -5.40 -9.92 -7.09
CA ASN A 26 -5.18 -9.38 -5.75
C ASN A 26 -3.71 -9.47 -5.36
N TYR A 27 -3.33 -8.68 -4.38
CA TYR A 27 -2.03 -8.81 -3.72
C TYR A 27 -2.13 -8.47 -2.24
N ILE A 28 -1.40 -9.23 -1.43
CA ILE A 28 -1.15 -8.95 -0.02
C ILE A 28 0.23 -8.31 0.07
N VAL A 29 0.37 -7.28 0.90
CA VAL A 29 1.63 -6.63 1.21
C VAL A 29 1.97 -6.90 2.65
N THR A 30 3.14 -7.50 2.85
CA THR A 30 3.70 -7.75 4.16
C THR A 30 4.95 -6.90 4.38
N ILE A 31 5.32 -6.70 5.64
CA ILE A 31 6.56 -6.07 6.04
C ILE A 31 7.46 -7.10 6.73
N GLN A 32 8.76 -7.06 6.41
CA GLN A 32 9.75 -8.00 6.97
C GLN A 32 9.98 -7.77 8.47
N ASP A 33 10.10 -6.51 8.89
CA ASP A 33 10.18 -6.10 10.29
C ASP A 33 9.06 -5.10 10.58
N ILE A 34 8.11 -5.49 11.42
CA ILE A 34 6.99 -4.62 11.80
C ILE A 34 7.45 -3.35 12.51
N ASN A 35 8.60 -3.38 13.18
CA ASN A 35 9.16 -2.21 13.87
C ASN A 35 9.69 -1.14 12.91
N ALA A 36 9.95 -1.50 11.65
CA ALA A 36 10.32 -0.54 10.62
C ALA A 36 9.13 0.30 10.12
N LEU A 37 7.89 -0.10 10.41
CA LEU A 37 6.71 0.67 10.04
C LEU A 37 6.52 1.84 11.02
N PRO A 38 6.55 3.11 10.57
CA PRO A 38 6.23 4.23 11.45
C PRO A 38 4.77 4.18 11.89
N THR A 39 4.54 3.97 13.19
CA THR A 39 3.19 3.94 13.77
C THR A 39 2.76 5.26 14.42
N LEU A 40 3.68 6.23 14.52
CA LEU A 40 3.43 7.54 15.15
C LEU A 40 2.91 7.41 16.60
N GLY A 41 3.43 6.43 17.34
CA GLY A 41 3.05 6.17 18.74
C GLY A 41 1.78 5.34 18.91
N HIS A 42 1.15 4.89 17.83
CA HIS A 42 -0.01 4.00 17.89
C HIS A 42 0.44 2.54 18.07
N SER A 43 -0.26 1.81 18.92
CA SER A 43 -0.19 0.34 18.94
C SER A 43 -0.97 -0.20 17.75
N ILE A 44 -0.37 -1.10 16.98
CA ILE A 44 -1.02 -1.74 15.84
C ILE A 44 -1.10 -3.24 16.06
N VAL A 45 -2.22 -3.84 15.66
CA VAL A 45 -2.39 -5.29 15.64
C VAL A 45 -2.49 -5.73 14.19
N THR A 46 -1.73 -6.76 13.83
CA THR A 46 -1.75 -7.31 12.49
C THR A 46 -1.63 -8.81 12.52
N GLN A 47 -2.24 -9.46 11.52
CA GLN A 47 -2.05 -10.88 11.26
C GLN A 47 -0.80 -11.11 10.41
N GLU A 48 -0.37 -12.36 10.35
CA GLU A 48 0.78 -12.76 9.54
C GLU A 48 0.34 -13.54 8.30
N PHE A 49 1.10 -13.35 7.22
CA PHE A 49 1.04 -14.18 6.03
C PHE A 49 2.42 -14.76 5.77
N ARG A 50 2.55 -16.09 5.82
CA ARG A 50 3.82 -16.81 5.65
C ARG A 50 4.94 -16.27 6.57
N GLY A 51 4.58 -16.00 7.83
CA GLY A 51 5.51 -15.54 8.88
C GLY A 51 5.89 -14.06 8.80
N GLN A 52 5.17 -13.26 8.00
CA GLN A 52 5.43 -11.81 7.87
C GLN A 52 4.15 -11.01 8.15
N ALA A 53 4.30 -9.89 8.85
CA ALA A 53 3.18 -9.05 9.26
C ALA A 53 2.47 -8.42 8.04
N ILE A 54 1.15 -8.57 7.95
CA ILE A 54 0.33 -8.03 6.85
C ILE A 54 0.04 -6.55 7.11
N ILE A 55 0.45 -5.65 6.22
CA ILE A 55 0.16 -4.22 6.41
C ILE A 55 -0.94 -3.72 5.49
N TYR A 56 -1.11 -4.36 4.32
CA TYR A 56 -2.07 -3.91 3.30
C TYR A 56 -2.50 -5.08 2.40
N THR A 57 -3.68 -4.99 1.82
CA THR A 57 -4.11 -5.78 0.67
C THR A 57 -4.71 -4.85 -0.37
N GLY A 58 -4.59 -5.21 -1.65
CA GLY A 58 -5.20 -4.44 -2.71
C GLY A 58 -5.47 -5.24 -3.98
N ILE A 59 -6.11 -4.58 -4.93
CA ILE A 59 -6.49 -5.19 -6.20
C ILE A 59 -6.11 -4.42 -7.45
N THR A 60 -6.28 -5.10 -8.57
CA THR A 60 -6.51 -4.49 -9.87
C THR A 60 -7.44 -5.35 -10.71
N GLN A 61 -8.42 -4.71 -11.36
CA GLN A 61 -9.29 -5.35 -12.35
C GLN A 61 -8.66 -5.40 -13.75
N LYS A 62 -7.41 -4.94 -13.90
CA LYS A 62 -6.76 -4.81 -15.21
C LYS A 62 -5.48 -5.60 -15.29
N ASN A 63 -4.46 -5.22 -14.52
CA ASN A 63 -3.11 -5.70 -14.72
C ASN A 63 -2.24 -5.54 -13.46
N LEU A 64 -1.87 -6.67 -12.85
CA LEU A 64 -1.07 -6.78 -11.64
C LEU A 64 0.33 -6.19 -11.84
N TYR A 65 1.00 -6.49 -12.96
CA TYR A 65 2.30 -5.90 -13.29
C TYR A 65 2.27 -4.37 -13.23
N ARG A 66 1.29 -3.75 -13.90
CA ARG A 66 1.16 -2.28 -13.89
C ARG A 66 0.85 -1.76 -12.49
N ARG A 67 -0.05 -2.41 -11.75
CA ARG A 67 -0.42 -1.95 -10.40
C ARG A 67 0.76 -2.04 -9.42
N ILE A 68 1.45 -3.18 -9.37
CA ILE A 68 2.52 -3.43 -8.41
C ILE A 68 3.82 -2.79 -8.89
N TRP A 69 4.33 -3.18 -10.05
CA TRP A 69 5.63 -2.73 -10.53
C TRP A 69 5.63 -1.29 -11.00
N LYS A 70 4.71 -0.89 -11.88
CA LYS A 70 4.72 0.47 -12.44
C LYS A 70 4.21 1.52 -11.44
N ASN A 71 3.17 1.23 -10.67
CA ASN A 71 2.58 2.23 -9.77
C ASN A 71 3.20 2.18 -8.36
N HIS A 72 3.04 1.08 -7.62
CA HIS A 72 3.51 1.00 -6.23
C HIS A 72 5.05 1.15 -6.11
N ILE A 73 5.80 0.43 -6.95
CA ILE A 73 7.27 0.46 -6.91
C ILE A 73 7.84 1.54 -7.85
N GLY A 74 7.26 1.69 -9.04
CA GLY A 74 7.85 2.45 -10.14
C GLY A 74 7.51 3.95 -10.19
N SER A 75 6.47 4.40 -9.50
CA SER A 75 5.90 5.76 -9.66
C SER A 75 5.94 6.57 -8.36
N HIS A 76 5.01 7.50 -8.20
CA HIS A 76 4.85 8.41 -7.08
C HIS A 76 3.53 8.17 -6.33
N ALA A 77 3.39 8.74 -5.13
CA ALA A 77 2.25 8.53 -4.22
C ALA A 77 0.88 8.84 -4.84
N GLY A 78 0.80 9.84 -5.73
CA GLY A 78 -0.43 10.14 -6.48
C GLY A 78 -0.99 9.00 -7.33
N SER A 79 -0.25 7.92 -7.58
CA SER A 79 -0.70 6.75 -8.34
C SER A 79 -0.99 5.51 -7.47
N SER A 80 -0.80 5.62 -6.14
CA SER A 80 -0.81 4.48 -5.23
C SER A 80 -1.26 4.90 -3.83
N THR A 81 -2.41 4.37 -3.39
CA THR A 81 -2.90 4.55 -2.02
C THR A 81 -1.90 4.09 -0.96
N LEU A 82 -1.24 2.94 -1.17
CA LEU A 82 -0.22 2.42 -0.25
C LEU A 82 0.93 3.41 -0.05
N ARG A 83 1.57 3.87 -1.14
CA ARG A 83 2.61 4.91 -1.11
C ARG A 83 2.15 6.19 -0.39
N LEU A 84 0.94 6.67 -0.70
CA LEU A 84 0.42 7.88 -0.08
C LEU A 84 0.25 7.69 1.44
N THR A 85 -0.30 6.56 1.87
CA THR A 85 -0.40 6.20 3.30
C THR A 85 0.98 6.13 3.95
N LEU A 86 1.93 5.39 3.36
CA LEU A 86 3.27 5.24 3.92
C LEU A 86 4.01 6.57 4.03
N GLY A 87 4.03 7.39 2.97
CA GLY A 87 4.73 8.68 3.03
C GLY A 87 4.14 9.65 4.05
N CYS A 88 2.82 9.63 4.28
CA CYS A 88 2.22 10.37 5.39
C CYS A 88 2.70 9.87 6.75
N LEU A 89 2.86 8.55 6.94
CA LEU A 89 3.42 7.99 8.17
C LEU A 89 4.91 8.35 8.37
N PHE A 90 5.67 8.52 7.29
CA PHE A 90 7.04 9.06 7.33
C PHE A 90 7.10 10.57 7.56
N GLY A 91 5.96 11.27 7.63
CA GLY A 91 5.91 12.72 7.81
C GLY A 91 6.28 13.52 6.56
N TYR A 92 6.29 12.90 5.38
CA TYR A 92 6.59 13.60 4.13
C TYR A 92 5.51 14.63 3.78
N THR A 93 5.94 15.76 3.23
CA THR A 93 5.05 16.88 2.91
C THR A 93 4.27 16.62 1.63
N LEU A 94 2.94 16.71 1.73
CA LEU A 94 2.06 16.64 0.56
C LEU A 94 2.26 17.89 -0.31
N ILE A 95 2.49 17.68 -1.60
CA ILE A 95 2.53 18.74 -2.62
C ILE A 95 1.50 18.46 -3.71
N PRO A 96 1.02 19.50 -4.43
CA PRO A 96 0.18 19.29 -5.59
C PRO A 96 0.87 18.41 -6.63
N ARG A 97 0.10 17.47 -7.20
CA ARG A 97 0.57 16.62 -8.29
C ARG A 97 0.80 17.42 -9.56
N ASP A 98 -0.14 18.30 -9.87
CA ASP A 98 -0.04 19.27 -10.95
C ASP A 98 0.04 20.68 -10.37
N LYS A 99 1.16 21.36 -10.62
CA LYS A 99 1.38 22.75 -10.17
C LYS A 99 0.49 23.75 -10.91
N ARG A 100 0.00 23.41 -12.10
CA ARG A 100 -0.90 24.26 -12.88
C ARG A 100 -2.33 24.23 -12.35
N VAL A 101 -2.70 23.15 -11.68
CA VAL A 101 -4.04 22.96 -11.10
C VAL A 101 -3.92 22.47 -9.64
N PRO A 102 -3.39 23.31 -8.73
CA PRO A 102 -2.93 22.85 -7.42
C PRO A 102 -4.06 22.42 -6.47
N ASN A 103 -5.30 22.80 -6.78
CA ASN A 103 -6.48 22.59 -5.93
C ASN A 103 -7.39 21.43 -6.40
N ASN A 104 -6.94 20.57 -7.32
CA ASN A 104 -7.74 19.43 -7.81
C ASN A 104 -7.76 18.21 -6.86
N GLY A 105 -7.23 18.35 -5.64
CA GLY A 105 -7.14 17.28 -4.64
C GLY A 105 -6.12 16.18 -4.96
N HIS A 106 -5.43 16.25 -6.10
CA HIS A 106 -4.41 15.28 -6.48
C HIS A 106 -3.05 15.68 -5.91
N VAL A 107 -2.56 14.86 -4.99
CA VAL A 107 -1.28 15.08 -4.30
C VAL A 107 -0.23 14.02 -4.65
N ARG A 108 1.02 14.33 -4.27
CA ARG A 108 2.19 13.43 -4.22
C ARG A 108 3.21 13.99 -3.22
N PHE A 109 4.37 13.34 -3.07
CA PHE A 109 5.50 13.91 -2.33
C PHE A 109 6.53 14.54 -3.28
N ASN A 110 7.51 15.24 -2.71
CA ASN A 110 8.62 15.79 -3.48
C ASN A 110 9.52 14.66 -4.04
N THR A 111 10.45 14.98 -4.94
CA THR A 111 11.26 13.95 -5.63
C THR A 111 12.21 13.19 -4.69
N ALA A 112 12.74 13.86 -3.65
CA ALA A 112 13.62 13.23 -2.68
C ALA A 112 12.84 12.23 -1.81
N ASP A 113 11.71 12.66 -1.26
CA ASP A 113 10.81 11.84 -0.45
C ASP A 113 10.29 10.61 -1.23
N GLU A 114 9.89 10.79 -2.50
CA GLU A 114 9.42 9.66 -3.32
C GLU A 114 10.51 8.62 -3.61
N ARG A 115 11.78 9.08 -3.70
CA ARG A 115 12.94 8.21 -3.91
C ARG A 115 13.28 7.46 -2.62
N GLU A 116 13.28 8.14 -1.49
CA GLU A 116 13.49 7.54 -0.17
C GLU A 116 12.41 6.50 0.14
N LEU A 117 11.14 6.87 -0.04
CA LEU A 117 10.01 5.97 0.12
C LEU A 117 10.14 4.72 -0.77
N ARG A 118 10.58 4.89 -2.02
CA ARG A 118 10.78 3.76 -2.93
C ARG A 118 11.88 2.82 -2.44
N ALA A 119 13.00 3.37 -1.98
CA ALA A 119 14.10 2.56 -1.45
C ALA A 119 13.62 1.76 -0.22
N TRP A 120 12.97 2.45 0.73
CA TRP A 120 12.40 1.81 1.91
C TRP A 120 11.39 0.72 1.56
N MET A 121 10.46 0.99 0.64
CA MET A 121 9.47 -0.01 0.21
C MET A 121 10.12 -1.24 -0.43
N LYS A 122 11.17 -1.05 -1.22
CA LYS A 122 11.88 -2.18 -1.83
C LYS A 122 12.53 -3.05 -0.76
N GLU A 123 13.17 -2.42 0.21
CA GLU A 123 13.93 -3.10 1.25
C GLU A 123 13.06 -3.79 2.28
N ASN A 124 11.88 -3.26 2.59
CA ASN A 124 11.06 -3.72 3.71
C ASN A 124 9.84 -4.55 3.32
N LEU A 125 9.33 -4.42 2.08
CA LEU A 125 8.03 -5.01 1.71
C LEU A 125 8.18 -6.26 0.84
N ILE A 126 7.36 -7.26 1.14
CA ILE A 126 7.13 -8.42 0.27
C ILE A 126 5.68 -8.40 -0.21
N PHE A 127 5.50 -8.57 -1.51
CA PHE A 127 4.19 -8.70 -2.13
C PHE A 127 3.89 -10.18 -2.33
N TYR A 128 2.66 -10.59 -2.06
CA TYR A 128 2.14 -11.89 -2.41
C TYR A 128 1.05 -11.68 -3.43
N ILE A 129 1.18 -12.28 -4.61
CA ILE A 129 0.40 -11.95 -5.81
C ILE A 129 -0.49 -13.13 -6.19
N LEU A 130 -1.77 -12.87 -6.46
CA LEU A 130 -2.72 -13.87 -6.90
C LEU A 130 -3.51 -13.35 -8.11
N PRO A 131 -3.16 -13.75 -9.34
CA PRO A 131 -3.98 -13.52 -10.52
C PRO A 131 -5.32 -14.23 -10.38
N ASN A 132 -6.42 -13.53 -10.65
CA ASN A 132 -7.76 -14.10 -10.64
C ASN A 132 -8.75 -13.20 -11.39
N ASP A 133 -9.91 -13.74 -11.73
CA ASP A 133 -10.91 -13.06 -12.56
C ASP A 133 -11.99 -12.31 -11.72
N ALA A 134 -12.01 -12.48 -10.39
CA ALA A 134 -12.98 -11.87 -9.46
C ALA A 134 -12.27 -11.12 -8.30
N PRO A 135 -11.44 -10.10 -8.59
CA PRO A 135 -10.56 -9.55 -7.58
C PRO A 135 -11.28 -8.72 -6.51
N LYS A 136 -12.42 -8.10 -6.84
CA LYS A 136 -13.16 -7.24 -5.90
C LYS A 136 -13.73 -8.05 -4.75
N GLU A 137 -14.41 -9.14 -5.07
CA GLU A 137 -15.00 -10.07 -4.11
C GLU A 137 -13.91 -10.60 -3.16
N LEU A 138 -12.77 -10.99 -3.73
CA LEU A 138 -11.63 -11.46 -2.95
C LEU A 138 -10.99 -10.35 -2.08
N GLU A 139 -10.99 -9.09 -2.50
CA GLU A 139 -10.46 -7.98 -1.70
C GLU A 139 -11.22 -7.82 -0.40
N SER A 140 -12.55 -7.80 -0.48
CA SER A 140 -13.43 -7.66 0.67
C SER A 140 -13.20 -8.83 1.65
N GLU A 141 -13.10 -10.06 1.14
CA GLU A 141 -12.80 -11.22 1.98
C GLU A 141 -11.40 -11.13 2.62
N LEU A 142 -10.38 -10.65 1.91
CA LEU A 142 -9.03 -10.45 2.45
C LEU A 142 -9.00 -9.37 3.54
N ILE A 143 -9.73 -8.26 3.35
CA ILE A 143 -9.84 -7.19 4.35
C ILE A 143 -10.53 -7.71 5.61
N VAL A 144 -11.67 -8.41 5.47
CA VAL A 144 -12.39 -9.01 6.60
C VAL A 144 -11.53 -10.04 7.32
N LYS A 145 -10.87 -10.92 6.56
CA LYS A 145 -10.05 -12.00 7.11
C LYS A 145 -8.83 -11.47 7.85
N PHE A 146 -8.07 -10.55 7.26
CA PHE A 146 -6.75 -10.15 7.78
C PHE A 146 -6.74 -8.84 8.54
N ASN A 147 -7.77 -7.99 8.38
CA ASN A 147 -7.85 -6.65 8.97
C ASN A 147 -6.54 -5.84 8.83
N PRO A 148 -6.00 -5.63 7.61
CA PRO A 148 -4.72 -4.96 7.47
C PRO A 148 -4.78 -3.50 7.97
N PRO A 149 -3.79 -3.04 8.75
CA PRO A 149 -3.82 -1.73 9.39
C PRO A 149 -3.80 -0.55 8.40
N LEU A 150 -3.28 -0.71 7.18
CA LEU A 150 -3.17 0.37 6.20
C LEU A 150 -4.31 0.40 5.17
N ASN A 151 -5.26 -0.55 5.21
CA ASN A 151 -6.48 -0.48 4.40
C ASN A 151 -7.44 0.51 5.05
N LEU A 152 -7.44 1.77 4.61
CA LEU A 152 -8.25 2.84 5.22
C LEU A 152 -9.72 2.82 4.79
N SER A 153 -10.00 2.38 3.57
CA SER A 153 -11.35 2.20 3.03
C SER A 153 -11.81 0.77 3.23
N GLU A 154 -13.12 0.57 3.42
CA GLU A 154 -13.78 -0.75 3.54
C GLU A 154 -13.37 -1.57 4.78
N ASN A 155 -12.38 -1.11 5.55
CA ASN A 155 -11.99 -1.72 6.82
C ASN A 155 -12.64 -1.00 8.00
N GLU A 156 -13.77 -1.55 8.45
CA GLU A 156 -14.54 -1.02 9.59
C GLU A 156 -14.19 -1.68 10.93
N ASN A 157 -13.21 -2.58 10.96
CA ASN A 157 -12.87 -3.33 12.17
C ASN A 157 -12.27 -2.42 13.26
N PRO A 158 -12.76 -2.41 14.50
CA PRO A 158 -12.35 -1.43 15.53
C PRO A 158 -10.87 -1.51 15.94
N VAL A 159 -10.20 -2.65 15.75
CA VAL A 159 -8.86 -2.94 16.32
C VAL A 159 -7.78 -1.91 15.94
N ASN A 160 -7.78 -1.41 14.71
CA ASN A 160 -6.81 -0.39 14.25
C ASN A 160 -7.51 0.92 13.87
N GLN A 161 -8.73 1.17 14.36
CA GLN A 161 -9.55 2.29 13.90
C GLN A 161 -8.89 3.64 14.22
N GLU A 162 -8.29 3.80 15.39
CA GLU A 162 -7.58 5.04 15.78
C GLU A 162 -6.39 5.31 14.85
N PHE A 163 -5.57 4.30 14.58
CA PHE A 163 -4.45 4.40 13.65
C PHE A 163 -4.92 4.78 12.23
N ARG A 164 -5.98 4.14 11.72
CA ARG A 164 -6.55 4.45 10.40
C ARG A 164 -7.16 5.86 10.35
N SER A 165 -7.78 6.31 11.44
CA SER A 165 -8.34 7.67 11.56
C SER A 165 -7.22 8.71 11.53
N HIS A 166 -6.11 8.45 12.23
CA HIS A 166 -4.95 9.34 12.21
C HIS A 166 -4.32 9.44 10.81
N ILE A 167 -4.13 8.31 10.11
CA ILE A 167 -3.64 8.32 8.72
C ILE A 167 -4.60 9.09 7.81
N THR A 168 -5.92 8.90 7.97
CA THR A 168 -6.93 9.61 7.18
C THR A 168 -6.83 11.12 7.38
N TYR A 169 -6.62 11.57 8.62
CA TYR A 169 -6.35 12.97 8.94
C TYR A 169 -5.06 13.49 8.26
N LEU A 170 -3.96 12.73 8.32
CA LEU A 170 -2.70 13.12 7.67
C LEU A 170 -2.83 13.24 6.15
N ARG A 171 -3.60 12.34 5.51
CA ARG A 171 -3.87 12.37 4.07
C ARG A 171 -4.79 13.50 3.65
N GLY A 172 -5.63 14.00 4.56
CA GLY A 172 -6.57 15.10 4.32
C GLY A 172 -5.96 16.50 4.47
N GLN A 173 -4.68 16.59 4.87
CA GLN A 173 -4.00 17.88 5.01
C GLN A 173 -3.92 18.64 3.69
N LYS A 174 -3.98 19.97 3.76
CA LYS A 174 -3.84 20.81 2.57
C LYS A 174 -2.42 20.61 1.99
N PRO A 175 -2.30 20.44 0.66
CA PRO A 175 -0.99 20.34 0.03
C PRO A 175 -0.22 21.66 0.22
N TRP A 176 1.07 21.57 0.52
CA TRP A 176 1.95 22.72 0.56
C TRP A 176 2.11 23.32 -0.85
N GLN A 177 1.96 24.63 -0.99
CA GLN A 177 1.86 25.30 -2.29
C GLN A 177 3.12 26.09 -2.70
N GLY A 178 4.14 26.17 -1.85
CA GLY A 178 5.26 27.11 -2.02
C GLY A 178 5.39 28.04 -0.84
#